data_AF-A0AA49JQF5-F1
#
_entry.id   AF-A0AA49JQF5-F1
#
_cell.length_a   1.000
_cell.length_b   1.000
_cell.length_c   1.000
_cell.angle_alpha   90.00
_cell.angle_beta   90.00
_cell.angle_gamma   90.00
#
_symmetry.space_group_name_H-M   'P 1'
#
loop_
_entity.id
_entity.type
_entity.pdbx_description
1 polymer ?
#
loop_
_entity_poly.entity_id
_entity_poly.type
_entity_poly.pdbx_seq_one_letter_code
_entity_poly.pdbx_strand_id
1 'polypeptide(L)'
;MALPLLIILISVCIFFPIKPAYLGSVVGAFANIFFKSQIMYIFILIVLSFIFGMIYATIGLAISAFTNNKYLAIVFPFFVYLIPAIIFPIFGLDAIEPSTTLIPHANVNTTESMIFIQLGLLLIISTVSFYKGVFRKGD
;
A
#
# COMPACT_ATOMS: atom_id res chain seq x y z
N MET A 1 2.20 4.98 -9.70
CA MET A 1 1.11 4.00 -9.92
C MET A 1 -0.29 4.61 -9.86
N ALA A 2 -0.55 5.66 -9.07
CA ALA A 2 -1.89 6.23 -8.95
C ALA A 2 -2.41 7.00 -10.18
N LEU A 3 -1.53 7.66 -10.95
CA LEU A 3 -1.94 8.48 -12.09
C LEU A 3 -2.61 7.68 -13.23
N PRO A 4 -2.07 6.51 -13.66
CA PRO A 4 -2.79 5.62 -14.56
C PRO A 4 -4.16 5.17 -14.04
N LEU A 5 -4.27 4.83 -12.74
CA LEU A 5 -5.54 4.40 -12.14
C LEU A 5 -6.59 5.51 -12.12
N LEU A 6 -6.18 6.76 -11.85
CA LEU A 6 -7.06 7.93 -11.94
C LEU A 6 -7.57 8.13 -13.36
N ILE A 7 -6.69 8.04 -14.36
CA ILE A 7 -7.07 8.18 -15.78
C ILE A 7 -8.09 7.10 -16.16
N ILE A 8 -7.86 5.84 -15.75
CA ILE A 8 -8.79 4.75 -15.99
C ILE A 8 -10.15 5.04 -15.33
N LEU A 9 -10.16 5.44 -14.06
CA LEU A 9 -11.41 5.76 -13.34
C LEU A 9 -12.19 6.89 -14.04
N ILE A 10 -11.51 7.98 -14.39
CA ILE A 10 -12.13 9.11 -15.10
C ILE A 10 -12.69 8.65 -16.45
N SER A 11 -11.91 7.87 -17.21
CA SER A 11 -12.35 7.34 -18.50
C SER A 11 -13.61 6.48 -18.35
N VAL A 12 -13.64 5.56 -17.37
CA VAL A 12 -14.80 4.70 -17.13
C VAL A 12 -16.03 5.53 -16.74
N CYS A 13 -15.89 6.54 -15.89
CA CYS A 13 -17.00 7.42 -15.50
C CYS A 13 -17.56 8.25 -16.66
N ILE A 14 -16.75 8.58 -17.68
CA ILE A 14 -17.19 9.33 -18.86
C ILE A 14 -17.88 8.41 -19.87
N PHE A 15 -17.29 7.25 -20.17
CA PHE A 15 -17.75 6.37 -21.24
C PHE A 15 -18.86 5.40 -20.83
N PHE A 16 -18.98 5.07 -19.53
CA PHE A 16 -19.92 4.08 -19.04
C PHE A 16 -20.88 4.65 -17.99
N PRO A 17 -22.17 4.24 -18.01
CA PRO A 17 -23.11 4.64 -16.98
C PRO A 17 -22.70 4.03 -15.64
N ILE A 18 -22.64 4.88 -14.61
CA ILE A 18 -22.32 4.46 -13.24
C ILE A 18 -23.47 3.61 -12.71
N LYS A 19 -23.23 2.31 -12.59
CA LYS A 19 -24.16 1.36 -11.96
C LYS A 19 -23.45 0.67 -10.81
N PRO A 20 -24.12 0.45 -9.67
CA PRO A 20 -23.53 -0.30 -8.57
C PRO A 20 -23.21 -1.73 -9.05
N ALA A 21 -21.95 -2.12 -8.93
CA ALA A 21 -21.50 -3.48 -9.20
C ALA A 21 -21.76 -4.35 -7.97
N TYR A 22 -22.35 -5.53 -8.18
CA TYR A 22 -22.47 -6.53 -7.13
C TYR A 22 -21.18 -7.34 -7.04
N LEU A 23 -20.44 -7.18 -5.94
CA LEU A 23 -19.20 -7.92 -5.66
C LEU A 23 -19.37 -8.96 -4.55
N GLY A 24 -20.61 -9.33 -4.21
CA GLY A 24 -20.89 -10.15 -3.04
C GLY A 24 -20.74 -9.37 -1.72
N SER A 25 -20.32 -10.03 -0.65
CA SER A 25 -20.12 -9.42 0.66
C SER A 25 -18.79 -8.67 0.74
N VAL A 26 -18.81 -7.35 0.53
CA VAL A 26 -17.66 -6.47 0.81
C VAL A 26 -17.52 -6.31 2.32
N VAL A 27 -16.40 -6.76 2.87
CA VAL A 27 -16.05 -6.68 4.29
C VAL A 27 -14.60 -6.20 4.41
N GLY A 28 -14.24 -5.64 5.56
CA GLY A 28 -12.91 -5.08 5.84
C GLY A 28 -12.89 -3.56 5.81
N ALA A 29 -11.69 -2.98 5.69
CA ALA A 29 -11.48 -1.54 5.72
C ALA A 29 -12.30 -0.82 4.63
N PHE A 30 -12.91 0.30 5.01
CA PHE A 30 -13.72 1.15 4.12
C PHE A 30 -14.95 0.45 3.49
N ALA A 31 -15.36 -0.74 3.96
CA ALA A 31 -16.54 -1.44 3.43
C ALA A 31 -17.82 -0.59 3.52
N ASN A 32 -17.98 0.19 4.59
CA ASN A 32 -19.10 1.13 4.74
C ASN A 32 -19.16 2.18 3.62
N ILE A 33 -18.01 2.57 3.06
CA ILE A 33 -17.92 3.53 1.97
C ILE A 33 -18.31 2.86 0.66
N PHE A 34 -17.93 1.61 0.43
CA PHE A 34 -18.34 0.84 -0.75
C PHE A 34 -19.86 0.82 -0.92
N PHE A 35 -20.61 0.52 0.15
CA PHE A 35 -22.07 0.45 0.09
C PHE A 35 -22.75 1.83 -0.06
N LYS A 36 -22.07 2.92 0.29
CA LYS A 36 -22.57 4.30 0.09
C LYS A 36 -22.24 4.84 -1.30
N SER A 37 -21.01 4.63 -1.75
CA SER A 37 -20.50 5.08 -3.05
C SER A 37 -19.29 4.26 -3.47
N GLN A 38 -19.47 3.41 -4.47
CA GLN A 38 -18.39 2.58 -5.02
C GLN A 38 -17.30 3.43 -5.70
N ILE A 39 -17.66 4.58 -6.29
CA ILE A 39 -16.69 5.51 -6.87
C ILE A 39 -15.80 6.10 -5.77
N MET A 40 -16.39 6.53 -4.66
CA MET A 40 -15.63 7.07 -3.54
C MET A 40 -14.70 6.00 -2.96
N TYR A 41 -15.17 4.76 -2.86
CA TYR A 41 -14.36 3.64 -2.42
C TYR A 41 -13.15 3.41 -3.34
N ILE A 42 -13.34 3.37 -4.67
CA ILE A 42 -12.23 3.24 -5.63
C ILE A 42 -11.26 4.42 -5.50
N PHE A 43 -11.77 5.65 -5.38
CA PHE A 43 -10.93 6.83 -5.21
C PHE A 43 -10.05 6.72 -3.96
N ILE A 44 -10.60 6.26 -2.83
CA ILE A 44 -9.84 6.01 -1.60
C ILE A 44 -8.75 4.97 -1.84
N LEU A 45 -9.05 3.86 -2.51
CA LEU A 45 -8.05 2.84 -2.83
C LEU A 45 -6.93 3.38 -3.71
N ILE A 46 -7.23 4.27 -4.65
CA ILE A 46 -6.21 4.93 -5.49
C ILE A 46 -5.30 5.84 -4.65
N VAL A 47 -5.88 6.66 -3.77
CA VAL A 47 -5.11 7.51 -2.85
C VAL A 47 -4.24 6.66 -1.93
N LEU A 48 -4.79 5.56 -1.40
CA LEU A 48 -4.04 4.66 -0.54
C LEU A 48 -2.90 3.97 -1.31
N SER A 49 -3.15 3.55 -2.55
CA SER A 49 -2.12 2.99 -3.44
C SER A 49 -1.00 3.99 -3.73
N PHE A 50 -1.32 5.28 -3.84
CA PHE A 50 -0.33 6.35 -3.98
C PHE A 50 0.56 6.45 -2.74
N ILE A 51 -0.06 6.54 -1.56
CA ILE A 51 0.65 6.62 -0.27
C ILE A 51 1.55 5.39 -0.09
N PHE A 52 1.02 4.21 -0.41
CA PHE A 52 1.76 2.96 -0.37
C PHE A 52 3.00 3.02 -1.28
N GLY A 53 2.83 3.40 -2.54
CA GLY A 53 3.95 3.57 -3.47
C GLY A 53 5.00 4.59 -3.00
N MET A 54 4.57 5.69 -2.38
CA MET A 54 5.46 6.69 -1.80
C MET A 54 6.31 6.10 -0.66
N ILE A 55 5.70 5.39 0.29
CA ILE A 55 6.40 4.78 1.42
C ILE A 55 7.37 3.68 0.96
N TYR A 56 6.97 2.88 -0.03
CA TYR A 56 7.89 1.87 -0.58
C TYR A 56 9.05 2.48 -1.36
N ALA A 57 8.84 3.65 -1.98
CA ALA A 57 9.95 4.43 -2.54
C ALA A 57 10.90 4.97 -1.45
N THR A 58 10.39 5.41 -0.30
CA THR A 58 11.25 5.85 0.82
C THR A 58 12.05 4.70 1.43
N ILE A 59 11.53 3.48 1.43
CA ILE A 59 12.29 2.27 1.81
C ILE A 59 13.48 2.06 0.85
N GLY A 60 13.25 2.18 -0.47
CA GLY A 60 14.32 2.04 -1.46
C GLY A 60 15.38 3.11 -1.31
N LEU A 61 14.95 4.34 -1.04
CA LEU A 61 15.83 5.47 -0.72
C LEU A 61 16.65 5.20 0.55
N ALA A 62 16.04 4.68 1.62
CA ALA A 62 16.72 4.33 2.85
C ALA A 62 17.85 3.33 2.60
N ILE A 63 17.60 2.28 1.81
CA ILE A 63 18.61 1.27 1.47
C ILE A 63 19.74 1.85 0.63
N SER A 64 19.44 2.77 -0.29
CA SER A 64 20.47 3.45 -1.10
C SER A 64 21.51 4.22 -0.25
N ALA A 65 21.13 4.63 0.96
CA ALA A 65 22.08 5.23 1.89
C ALA A 65 23.10 4.20 2.43
N PHE A 66 22.74 2.92 2.55
CA PHE A 66 23.60 1.87 3.10
C PHE A 66 24.42 1.10 2.07
N THR A 67 24.03 1.11 0.80
CA THR A 67 24.70 0.37 -0.27
C THR A 67 25.02 1.24 -1.47
N ASN A 68 26.10 0.94 -2.17
CA ASN A 68 26.41 1.57 -3.47
C ASN A 68 25.80 0.80 -4.64
N ASN A 69 25.25 -0.40 -4.39
CA ASN A 69 24.61 -1.22 -5.41
C ASN A 69 23.18 -0.74 -5.66
N LYS A 70 22.96 -0.06 -6.79
CA LYS A 70 21.65 0.48 -7.20
C LYS A 70 20.58 -0.61 -7.34
N TYR A 71 20.95 -1.84 -7.72
CA TYR A 71 19.99 -2.94 -7.85
C TYR A 71 19.39 -3.33 -6.51
N LEU A 72 20.20 -3.33 -5.43
CA LEU A 72 19.69 -3.62 -4.08
C LEU A 72 18.69 -2.57 -3.62
N ALA A 73 18.95 -1.28 -3.87
CA ALA A 73 18.02 -0.21 -3.51
C ALA A 73 16.66 -0.32 -4.24
N ILE A 74 16.65 -0.85 -5.46
CA ILE A 74 15.43 -1.05 -6.26
C ILE A 74 14.66 -2.30 -5.82
N VAL A 75 15.36 -3.41 -5.56
CA VAL A 75 14.72 -4.71 -5.27
C VAL A 75 14.30 -4.82 -3.80
N PHE A 76 14.97 -4.13 -2.87
CA PHE A 76 14.68 -4.27 -1.44
C PHE A 76 13.23 -3.92 -1.05
N PRO A 77 12.62 -2.82 -1.55
CA PRO A 77 11.20 -2.54 -1.28
C PRO A 77 10.28 -3.69 -1.68
N PHE A 78 10.59 -4.41 -2.76
CA PHE A 78 9.82 -5.57 -3.20
C PHE A 78 9.90 -6.71 -2.18
N PHE A 79 11.08 -6.97 -1.60
CA PHE A 79 11.20 -7.97 -0.53
C PHE A 79 10.42 -7.56 0.73
N VAL A 80 10.43 -6.28 1.09
CA VAL A 80 9.63 -5.77 2.23
C VAL A 80 8.12 -5.91 1.96
N TYR A 81 7.70 -5.89 0.69
CA TYR A 81 6.31 -6.13 0.31
C TYR A 81 5.96 -7.62 0.32
N LEU A 82 6.79 -8.46 -0.29
CA LEU A 82 6.49 -9.86 -0.58
C LEU A 82 6.78 -10.83 0.57
N ILE A 83 7.82 -10.58 1.37
CA ILE A 83 8.16 -11.47 2.49
C ILE A 83 7.02 -11.57 3.52
N PRO A 84 6.41 -10.45 3.97
CA PRO A 84 5.23 -10.51 4.83
C PRO A 84 4.08 -11.32 4.22
N ALA A 85 3.90 -11.29 2.90
CA ALA A 85 2.87 -12.05 2.20
C ALA A 85 2.96 -13.56 2.42
N ILE A 86 4.17 -14.06 2.64
CA ILE A 86 4.44 -15.47 2.87
C ILE A 86 4.42 -15.76 4.38
N ILE A 87 5.04 -14.88 5.17
CA ILE A 87 5.30 -15.13 6.59
C ILE A 87 4.07 -14.85 7.45
N PHE A 88 3.39 -13.72 7.24
CA PHE A 88 2.32 -13.26 8.13
C PHE A 88 1.15 -14.24 8.20
N PRO A 89 0.69 -14.84 7.09
CA PRO A 89 -0.35 -15.87 7.14
C PRO A 89 -0.02 -17.08 8.01
N ILE A 90 1.25 -17.49 8.03
CA ILE A 90 1.70 -18.64 8.84
C ILE A 90 1.54 -18.35 10.35
N PHE A 91 1.63 -17.09 10.74
CA PHE A 91 1.48 -16.63 12.13
C PHE A 91 0.08 -16.06 12.44
N GLY A 92 -0.87 -16.13 11.50
CA GLY A 92 -2.20 -15.54 11.65
C GLY A 92 -2.20 -14.01 11.69
N LEU A 93 -1.17 -13.37 11.12
CA LEU A 93 -1.02 -11.92 11.00
C LEU A 93 -1.52 -11.39 9.64
N ASP A 94 -2.38 -12.15 8.96
CA ASP A 94 -2.93 -11.81 7.65
C ASP A 94 -3.47 -10.38 7.62
N ALA A 95 -4.18 -9.96 8.66
CA ALA A 95 -4.86 -8.65 8.76
C ALA A 95 -3.94 -7.42 8.56
N ILE A 96 -2.63 -7.58 8.77
CA ILE A 96 -1.62 -6.51 8.61
C ILE A 96 -0.66 -6.77 7.46
N GLU A 97 -0.96 -7.76 6.62
CA GLU A 97 -0.16 -8.09 5.45
C GLU A 97 -0.29 -7.00 4.38
N PRO A 98 0.83 -6.39 3.93
CA PRO A 98 0.82 -5.28 2.99
C PRO A 98 0.20 -5.59 1.62
N SER A 99 0.26 -6.84 1.15
CA SER A 99 -0.17 -7.23 -0.20
C SER A 99 -1.68 -7.33 -0.37
N THR A 100 -2.39 -7.72 0.68
CA THR A 100 -3.84 -7.90 0.64
C THR A 100 -4.61 -6.64 1.01
N THR A 101 -3.95 -5.65 1.65
CA THR A 101 -4.54 -4.38 2.11
C THR A 101 -5.29 -3.58 1.05
N LEU A 102 -4.83 -3.61 -0.21
CA LEU A 102 -5.44 -2.85 -1.31
C LEU A 102 -6.40 -3.67 -2.16
N ILE A 103 -6.55 -4.96 -1.88
CA ILE A 103 -7.38 -5.88 -2.65
C ILE A 103 -8.74 -5.99 -1.97
N PRO A 104 -9.83 -5.56 -2.62
CA PRO A 104 -11.17 -5.73 -2.08
C PRO A 104 -11.43 -7.21 -1.74
N HIS A 105 -12.03 -7.48 -0.57
CA HIS A 105 -12.36 -8.82 -0.06
C HIS A 105 -11.22 -9.76 0.28
N ALA A 106 -9.96 -9.41 0.00
CA ALA A 106 -8.84 -10.30 0.33
C ALA A 106 -8.65 -10.44 1.84
N ASN A 107 -9.04 -9.42 2.62
CA ASN A 107 -8.81 -9.41 4.06
C ASN A 107 -9.98 -8.81 4.84
N VAL A 108 -10.86 -9.69 5.32
CA VAL A 108 -12.07 -9.30 6.05
C VAL A 108 -11.78 -8.72 7.44
N ASN A 109 -10.62 -9.03 8.01
CA ASN A 109 -10.24 -8.64 9.37
C ASN A 109 -9.43 -7.34 9.42
N THR A 110 -8.94 -6.84 8.28
CA THR A 110 -8.20 -5.58 8.22
C THR A 110 -9.12 -4.40 8.51
N THR A 111 -8.75 -3.61 9.51
CA THR A 111 -9.43 -2.35 9.86
C THR A 111 -8.68 -1.15 9.29
N GLU A 112 -9.38 -0.02 9.13
CA GLU A 112 -8.80 1.22 8.59
C GLU A 112 -7.60 1.70 9.43
N SER A 113 -7.69 1.58 10.75
CA SER A 113 -6.62 1.96 11.68
C SER A 113 -5.37 1.08 11.51
N MET A 114 -5.53 -0.23 11.30
CA MET A 114 -4.41 -1.15 11.07
C MET A 114 -3.60 -0.75 9.84
N ILE A 115 -4.28 -0.35 8.76
CA ILE A 115 -3.64 0.13 7.53
C ILE A 115 -2.78 1.37 7.82
N PHE A 116 -3.34 2.38 8.48
CA PHE A 116 -2.59 3.61 8.77
C PHE A 116 -1.46 3.41 9.77
N ILE A 117 -1.64 2.53 10.77
CA ILE A 117 -0.58 2.15 11.71
C ILE A 117 0.56 1.46 10.96
N GLN A 118 0.25 0.49 10.09
CA GLN A 118 1.24 -0.20 9.28
C GLN A 118 2.04 0.77 8.40
N LEU A 119 1.35 1.64 7.66
CA LEU A 119 1.98 2.63 6.78
C LEU A 119 2.80 3.64 7.58
N GLY A 120 2.29 4.11 8.72
CA GLY A 120 3.01 5.00 9.63
C GLY A 120 4.29 4.38 10.15
N LEU A 121 4.25 3.12 10.59
CA LEU A 121 5.43 2.39 11.07
C LEU A 121 6.47 2.22 9.96
N LEU A 122 6.06 1.80 8.75
CA LEU A 122 6.98 1.66 7.62
C LEU A 122 7.63 3.00 7.22
N LEU A 123 6.87 4.10 7.25
CA LEU A 123 7.40 5.43 6.98
C LEU A 123 8.41 5.88 8.04
N ILE A 124 8.11 5.69 9.32
CA ILE A 124 9.02 6.02 10.42
C ILE A 124 10.31 5.20 10.31
N ILE A 125 10.19 3.87 10.15
CA ILE A 125 11.35 2.97 10.06
C ILE A 125 12.23 3.31 8.85
N SER A 126 11.63 3.55 7.68
CA SER A 126 12.38 3.92 6.47
C SER A 126 13.08 5.27 6.63
N THR A 127 12.40 6.27 7.17
CA THR A 127 12.96 7.61 7.40
C THR A 127 14.12 7.58 8.39
N VAL A 128 13.94 6.92 9.55
CA VAL A 128 15.00 6.77 10.56
C VAL A 128 16.20 6.00 9.98
N SER A 129 15.94 4.92 9.24
CA SER A 129 16.99 4.16 8.55
C SER A 129 17.77 5.03 7.58
N PHE A 130 17.08 5.83 6.75
CA PHE A 130 17.75 6.74 5.81
C PHE A 130 18.68 7.72 6.53
N TYR A 131 18.21 8.41 7.57
CA TYR A 131 19.04 9.34 8.33
C TYR A 131 20.29 8.65 8.89
N LYS A 132 20.14 7.49 9.54
CA LYS A 132 21.27 6.71 10.05
C LYS A 132 22.26 6.33 8.95
N GLY A 133 21.77 5.94 7.78
CA GLY A 133 22.61 5.58 6.63
C GLY A 133 23.42 6.75 6.09
N VAL A 134 22.82 7.95 6.07
CA VAL A 134 23.49 9.19 5.62
C VAL A 134 24.57 9.62 6.61
N PHE A 135 24.29 9.64 7.92
CA PHE A 135 25.29 9.98 8.94
C PHE A 135 26.52 9.06 8.86
N ARG A 136 26.31 7.74 8.69
CA ARG A 136 27.42 6.78 8.54
C ARG A 136 28.32 7.04 7.33
N LYS A 137 27.82 7.66 6.26
CA LYS A 137 28.62 7.98 5.06
C LYS A 137 29.33 9.33 5.17
N GLY A 138 28.91 10.18 6.10
CA GLY A 138 29.49 11.49 6.34
C GLY A 138 30.69 11.49 7.30
N ASP A 139 30.83 10.42 8.09
CA ASP A 139 32.03 10.08 8.88
C ASP A 139 33.02 9.25 8.05
#